data_AF-A0A5P8GGG7-F1
#
_entry.id   AF-A0A5P8GGG7-F1
#
_cell.length_a   1.000
_cell.length_b   1.000
_cell.length_c   1.000
_cell.angle_alpha   90.00
_cell.angle_beta   90.00
_cell.angle_gamma   90.00
#
_symmetry.space_group_name_H-M   'P 1'
#
loop_
_entity.id
_entity.type
_entity.pdbx_description
1 polymer ?
#
loop_
_entity_poly.entity_id
_entity_poly.type
_entity_poly.pdbx_seq_one_letter_code
_entity_poly.pdbx_strand_id
1 'polypeptide(L)'
;MNSIKIPLLARTTQNSVISTTSNDLSNWSRLSSLWPLLYGTSCCFIEFASLIGSRFDFDRYGLVPRSSPRQSDLILTAGTVTMKMAPSLLRLYEQMPEPKYVIAMGACTITGGMFSTDSYSTVRGVDKLIPVDVYLPGCPPKPEAVIDAITKLRKKLSREIYEDRIRSQGGSRCFTTNHKFHLGRSSYTGNYDQGLLYQSPFISEIPPEIFFKYKSSVSYPELMNN
;
A
#
# COMPACT_ATOMS: atom_id res chain seq x y z
N MET A 1 -16.43 24.72 2.98
CA MET A 1 -15.92 24.49 4.35
C MET A 1 -16.57 23.22 4.88
N ASN A 2 -15.79 22.27 5.40
CA ASN A 2 -16.34 21.03 5.97
C ASN A 2 -16.85 21.32 7.38
N SER A 3 -18.11 21.00 7.68
CA SER A 3 -18.69 21.16 9.02
C SER A 3 -18.47 19.91 9.86
N ILE A 4 -18.06 20.09 11.12
CA ILE A 4 -17.96 19.01 12.09
C ILE A 4 -19.36 18.76 12.65
N LYS A 5 -19.90 17.54 12.47
CA LYS A 5 -21.16 17.14 13.10
C LYS A 5 -20.91 16.92 14.58
N ILE A 6 -21.65 17.65 15.42
CA ILE A 6 -21.60 17.47 16.88
C ILE A 6 -22.26 16.12 17.21
N PRO A 7 -21.62 15.25 17.99
CA PRO A 7 -22.23 13.99 18.40
C PRO A 7 -23.48 14.28 19.24
N LEU A 8 -24.65 13.84 18.78
CA LEU A 8 -25.92 14.03 19.49
C LEU A 8 -26.08 13.11 20.72
N LEU A 9 -25.19 12.13 20.88
CA LEU A 9 -25.18 11.22 22.01
C LEU A 9 -24.15 11.69 23.04
N ALA A 10 -24.62 12.23 24.18
CA ALA A 10 -23.77 12.41 25.35
C ALA A 10 -23.29 11.03 25.81
N ARG A 11 -22.01 10.75 25.62
CA ARG A 11 -21.43 9.44 25.88
C ARG A 11 -21.16 9.29 27.38
N THR A 12 -22.17 8.86 28.13
CA THR A 12 -22.02 8.50 29.54
C THR A 12 -21.57 7.04 29.64
N THR A 13 -20.26 6.80 29.52
CA THR A 13 -19.69 5.46 29.74
C THR A 13 -19.69 5.17 31.24
N GLN A 14 -20.65 4.36 31.72
CA GLN A 14 -20.66 3.84 33.09
C GLN A 14 -19.59 2.75 33.20
N ASN A 15 -18.35 3.14 33.49
CA ASN A 15 -17.23 2.21 33.56
C ASN A 15 -17.05 1.70 35.00
N SER A 16 -17.19 0.40 35.21
CA SER A 16 -16.77 -0.25 36.45
C SER A 16 -15.25 -0.43 36.46
N VAL A 17 -14.64 -0.46 37.65
CA VAL A 17 -13.18 -0.70 37.83
C VAL A 17 -12.75 -2.03 37.20
N ILE A 18 -13.64 -3.03 37.19
CA ILE A 18 -13.40 -4.34 36.57
C ILE A 18 -13.37 -4.22 35.04
N SER A 19 -14.25 -3.41 34.45
CA SER A 19 -14.28 -3.18 33.00
C SER A 19 -13.03 -2.43 32.53
N THR A 20 -12.58 -1.42 33.27
CA THR A 20 -11.36 -0.66 32.92
C THR A 20 -10.11 -1.52 33.00
N THR A 21 -9.96 -2.33 34.06
CA THR A 21 -8.80 -3.23 34.20
C THR A 21 -8.74 -4.31 33.10
N SER A 22 -9.89 -4.85 32.70
CA SER A 22 -9.97 -5.77 31.55
C SER A 22 -9.60 -5.08 30.23
N ASN A 23 -10.08 -3.86 30.01
CA ASN A 23 -9.72 -3.06 28.84
C ASN A 23 -8.22 -2.75 28.80
N ASP A 24 -7.62 -2.41 29.94
CA ASP A 24 -6.18 -2.13 30.06
C ASP A 24 -5.35 -3.37 29.72
N LEU A 25 -5.76 -4.55 30.21
CA LEU A 25 -5.10 -5.81 29.88
C LEU A 25 -5.19 -6.15 28.37
N SER A 26 -6.38 -5.98 27.78
CA SER A 26 -6.58 -6.19 26.34
C SER A 26 -5.78 -5.20 25.48
N ASN A 27 -5.69 -3.94 25.91
CA ASN A 27 -4.89 -2.94 25.20
C ASN A 27 -3.40 -3.24 25.33
N TRP A 28 -2.96 -3.64 26.52
CA TRP A 28 -1.58 -4.03 26.79
C TRP A 28 -1.13 -5.21 25.93
N SER A 29 -1.96 -6.25 25.77
CA SER A 29 -1.61 -7.41 24.93
C SER A 29 -1.44 -7.01 23.46
N ARG A 30 -2.37 -6.20 22.93
CA ARG A 30 -2.32 -5.71 21.53
C ARG A 30 -1.12 -4.82 21.27
N LEU A 31 -0.88 -3.81 22.11
CA LEU A 31 0.22 -2.87 21.90
C LEU A 31 1.60 -3.56 22.03
N SER A 32 1.68 -4.64 22.81
CA SER A 32 2.92 -5.39 23.03
C SER A 32 3.24 -6.38 21.91
N SER A 33 2.27 -6.74 21.06
CA SER A 33 2.42 -7.81 20.04
C SER A 33 1.83 -7.43 18.67
N LEU A 34 2.18 -6.24 18.17
CA LEU A 34 1.75 -5.80 16.84
C LEU A 34 2.52 -6.55 15.76
N TRP A 35 1.84 -7.13 14.78
CA TRP A 35 2.43 -7.86 13.66
C TRP A 35 2.23 -7.09 12.35
N PRO A 36 3.25 -6.34 11.91
CA PRO A 36 3.17 -5.58 10.68
C PRO A 36 3.20 -6.48 9.45
N LEU A 37 2.37 -6.15 8.47
CA LEU A 37 2.42 -6.72 7.13
C LEU A 37 3.72 -6.28 6.46
N LEU A 38 4.46 -7.23 5.91
CA LEU A 38 5.64 -6.98 5.09
C LEU A 38 5.21 -6.41 3.73
N TYR A 39 4.87 -5.12 3.74
CA TYR A 39 4.35 -4.37 2.61
C TYR A 39 5.33 -3.26 2.21
N GLY A 40 5.66 -3.20 0.93
CA GLY A 40 6.55 -2.18 0.39
C GLY A 40 6.38 -2.02 -1.11
N THR A 41 6.37 -0.77 -1.57
CA THR A 41 6.18 -0.45 -3.00
C THR A 41 7.28 0.41 -3.59
N SER A 42 8.09 1.09 -2.76
CA SER A 42 9.10 2.05 -3.23
C SER A 42 10.24 2.20 -2.21
N CYS A 43 11.01 3.28 -2.30
CA CYS A 43 12.21 3.54 -1.50
C CYS A 43 12.02 3.45 0.03
N CYS A 44 10.85 3.81 0.56
CA CYS A 44 10.58 3.73 2.01
C CYS A 44 10.64 2.29 2.54
N PHE A 45 10.46 1.27 1.68
CA PHE A 45 10.56 -0.12 2.12
C PHE A 45 11.96 -0.53 2.55
N ILE A 46 13.02 0.08 1.99
CA ILE A 46 14.40 -0.24 2.41
C ILE A 46 14.66 0.26 3.84
N GLU A 47 14.14 1.43 4.20
CA GLU A 47 14.21 1.92 5.58
C GLU A 47 13.34 1.12 6.54
N PHE A 48 12.26 0.51 6.05
CA PHE A 48 11.51 -0.46 6.84
C PHE A 48 12.27 -1.79 7.00
N ALA A 49 12.89 -2.28 5.92
CA ALA A 49 13.67 -3.52 5.94
C ALA A 49 14.92 -3.39 6.82
N SER A 50 15.52 -2.19 6.93
CA SER A 50 16.65 -1.95 7.82
C SER A 50 16.28 -2.10 9.31
N LEU A 51 15.01 -1.93 9.67
CA LEU A 51 14.51 -2.21 11.02
C LEU A 51 14.52 -3.70 11.35
N ILE A 52 14.25 -4.56 10.36
CA ILE A 52 14.28 -6.02 10.51
C ILE A 52 15.73 -6.51 10.73
N GLY A 53 16.72 -5.71 10.35
CA GLY A 53 18.14 -6.01 10.57
C GLY A 53 18.56 -5.87 12.04
N SER A 54 19.77 -6.36 12.32
CA SER A 54 20.35 -6.40 13.68
C SER A 54 20.61 -5.04 14.32
N ARG A 55 20.72 -3.97 13.52
CA ARG A 55 21.09 -2.64 14.04
C ARG A 55 19.96 -2.02 14.88
N PHE A 56 18.73 -2.13 14.41
CA PHE A 56 17.57 -1.50 15.04
C PHE A 56 16.66 -2.50 15.75
N ASP A 57 16.70 -3.77 15.35
CA ASP A 57 15.99 -4.90 15.94
C ASP A 57 14.50 -4.61 16.22
N PHE A 58 13.71 -4.78 15.17
CA PHE A 58 12.27 -4.58 15.21
C PHE A 58 11.54 -5.52 16.17
N ASP A 59 12.02 -6.75 16.31
CA ASP A 59 11.39 -7.79 17.15
C ASP A 59 11.55 -7.51 18.65
N ARG A 60 12.56 -6.71 19.03
CA ARG A 60 12.70 -6.19 20.40
C ARG A 60 11.45 -5.46 20.89
N TYR A 61 10.74 -4.81 19.98
CA TYR A 61 9.49 -4.13 20.27
C TYR A 61 8.28 -5.06 20.10
N GLY A 62 8.43 -6.37 20.02
CA GLY A 62 7.32 -7.31 19.78
C GLY A 62 6.68 -7.16 18.40
N LEU A 63 7.45 -6.64 17.42
CA LEU A 63 7.00 -6.44 16.06
C LEU A 63 7.55 -7.54 15.15
N VAL A 64 6.71 -8.54 14.88
CA VAL A 64 7.08 -9.66 14.01
C VAL A 64 6.49 -9.43 12.62
N PRO A 65 7.32 -9.19 11.58
CA PRO A 65 6.80 -8.97 10.23
C PRO A 65 6.16 -10.25 9.68
N ARG A 66 4.94 -10.14 9.17
CA ARG A 66 4.20 -11.25 8.53
C ARG A 66 3.98 -10.94 7.06
N SER A 67 4.15 -11.94 6.20
CA SER A 67 3.90 -11.79 4.75
C SER A 67 2.42 -11.96 4.37
N SER A 68 1.60 -12.53 5.27
CA SER A 68 0.19 -12.78 5.04
C SER A 68 -0.68 -11.72 5.70
N PRO A 69 -1.62 -11.07 4.97
CA PRO A 69 -2.53 -10.07 5.53
C PRO A 69 -3.42 -10.64 6.64
N ARG A 70 -3.76 -11.93 6.56
CA ARG A 70 -4.61 -12.58 7.58
C ARG A 70 -3.90 -12.79 8.92
N GLN A 71 -2.57 -12.73 8.91
CA GLN A 71 -1.73 -12.89 10.10
C GLN A 71 -1.16 -11.55 10.59
N SER A 72 -1.48 -10.43 9.94
CA SER A 72 -0.98 -9.11 10.32
C SER A 72 -2.11 -8.23 10.81
N ASP A 73 -1.86 -7.41 11.82
CA ASP A 73 -2.79 -6.43 12.38
C ASP A 73 -2.34 -4.97 12.12
N LEU A 74 -1.07 -4.76 11.75
CA LEU A 74 -0.53 -3.46 11.40
C LEU A 74 -0.16 -3.44 9.92
N ILE A 75 -0.51 -2.39 9.19
CA ILE A 75 0.00 -2.14 7.83
C ILE A 75 0.78 -0.83 7.82
N LEU A 76 2.08 -0.96 7.53
CA LEU A 76 2.96 0.17 7.32
C LEU A 76 3.02 0.42 5.81
N THR A 77 2.41 1.51 5.35
CA THR A 77 2.38 1.83 3.92
C THR A 77 3.70 2.46 3.49
N ALA A 78 4.69 1.60 3.25
CA ALA A 78 6.07 1.99 2.97
C ALA A 78 6.31 2.18 1.46
N GLY A 79 5.86 3.32 0.92
CA GLY A 79 6.18 3.72 -0.45
C GLY A 79 5.00 4.30 -1.24
N THR A 80 5.29 4.72 -2.47
CA THR A 80 4.29 5.35 -3.34
C THR A 80 3.22 4.35 -3.78
N VAL A 81 1.96 4.76 -3.74
CA VAL A 81 0.83 3.96 -4.23
C VAL A 81 0.39 4.49 -5.57
N THR A 82 0.47 3.65 -6.61
CA THR A 82 -0.01 3.99 -7.95
C THR A 82 -1.47 3.58 -8.12
N MET A 83 -2.16 4.11 -9.13
CA MET A 83 -3.54 3.75 -9.46
C MET A 83 -3.72 2.25 -9.69
N LYS A 84 -2.69 1.57 -10.24
CA LYS A 84 -2.69 0.10 -10.41
C LYS A 84 -2.60 -0.63 -9.08
N MET A 85 -1.85 -0.10 -8.12
CA MET A 85 -1.65 -0.72 -6.80
C MET A 85 -2.77 -0.40 -5.81
N ALA A 86 -3.48 0.72 -5.99
CA ALA A 86 -4.57 1.17 -5.13
C ALA A 86 -5.63 0.09 -4.81
N PRO A 87 -6.23 -0.62 -5.79
CA PRO A 87 -7.20 -1.67 -5.49
C PRO A 87 -6.58 -2.88 -4.76
N SER A 88 -5.31 -3.20 -5.06
CA SER A 88 -4.59 -4.29 -4.38
C SER A 88 -4.34 -3.95 -2.90
N LEU A 89 -3.97 -2.71 -2.60
CA LEU A 89 -3.78 -2.24 -1.22
C LEU A 89 -5.10 -2.28 -0.43
N LEU A 90 -6.20 -1.81 -1.03
CA LEU A 90 -7.52 -1.87 -0.40
C LEU A 90 -7.91 -3.33 -0.08
N ARG A 91 -7.69 -4.24 -1.04
CA ARG A 91 -7.95 -5.68 -0.83
C ARG A 91 -7.11 -6.28 0.29
N LEU A 92 -5.83 -5.90 0.42
CA LEU A 92 -4.98 -6.35 1.53
C LEU A 92 -5.56 -5.88 2.87
N TYR A 93 -5.94 -4.60 2.96
CA TYR A 93 -6.53 -4.03 4.17
C TYR A 93 -7.88 -4.69 4.55
N GLU A 94 -8.73 -5.00 3.57
CA GLU A 94 -9.99 -5.70 3.79
C GLU A 94 -9.79 -7.16 4.25
N GLN A 95 -8.69 -7.80 3.86
CA GLN A 95 -8.37 -9.18 4.24
C GLN A 95 -7.74 -9.31 5.63
N MET A 96 -7.33 -8.19 6.24
CA MET A 96 -6.76 -8.16 7.59
C MET A 96 -7.85 -8.33 8.67
N PRO A 97 -7.57 -9.08 9.75
CA PRO A 97 -8.49 -9.21 10.88
C PRO A 97 -8.70 -7.86 11.59
N GLU A 98 -9.85 -7.70 12.25
CA GLU A 98 -10.04 -6.63 13.22
C GLU A 98 -9.49 -7.09 14.58
N PRO A 99 -8.72 -6.25 15.31
CA PRO A 99 -8.37 -4.85 15.06
C PRO A 99 -7.20 -4.68 14.08
N LYS A 100 -7.29 -3.69 13.19
CA LYS A 100 -6.22 -3.34 12.24
C LYS A 100 -5.85 -1.87 12.31
N TYR A 101 -4.57 -1.58 12.10
CA TYR A 101 -4.01 -0.22 12.20
C TYR A 101 -3.17 0.12 10.98
N VAL A 102 -3.21 1.39 10.56
CA VAL A 102 -2.51 1.87 9.37
C VAL A 102 -1.57 3.01 9.73
N ILE A 103 -0.29 2.87 9.37
CA ILE A 103 0.67 3.97 9.44
C ILE A 103 1.03 4.40 8.02
N ALA A 104 0.89 5.69 7.73
CA ALA A 104 1.33 6.30 6.48
C ALA A 104 2.81 6.68 6.58
N MET A 105 3.69 5.92 5.90
CA MET A 105 5.13 6.10 5.96
C MET A 105 5.67 6.80 4.71
N GLY A 106 6.18 8.02 4.95
CA GLY A 106 6.87 8.83 3.94
C GLY A 106 5.94 9.81 3.21
N ALA A 107 6.54 10.84 2.61
CA ALA A 107 5.82 11.95 1.99
C ALA A 107 4.84 11.48 0.90
N CYS A 108 5.18 10.41 0.18
CA CYS A 108 4.37 9.87 -0.91
C CYS A 108 3.01 9.33 -0.43
N THR A 109 2.93 8.71 0.75
CA THR A 109 1.66 8.19 1.28
C THR A 109 0.83 9.23 2.01
N ILE A 110 1.40 10.38 2.39
CA ILE A 110 0.66 11.44 3.07
C ILE A 110 -0.03 12.34 2.05
N THR A 111 0.73 12.92 1.11
CA THR A 111 0.23 13.92 0.15
C THR A 111 0.48 13.56 -1.30
N GLY A 112 1.19 12.45 -1.57
CA GLY A 112 1.80 12.17 -2.88
C GLY A 112 3.25 12.64 -2.97
N GLY A 113 3.76 13.38 -1.98
CA GLY A 113 5.16 13.81 -1.91
C GLY A 113 5.60 14.58 -3.15
N MET A 114 6.75 14.23 -3.70
CA MET A 114 7.27 14.81 -4.96
C MET A 114 6.36 14.57 -6.16
N PHE A 115 5.52 13.52 -6.13
CA PHE A 115 4.62 13.16 -7.22
C PHE A 115 3.28 13.91 -7.14
N SER A 116 3.09 14.75 -6.12
CA SER A 116 1.83 15.45 -5.92
C SER A 116 1.48 16.45 -7.04
N THR A 117 2.45 17.12 -7.64
CA THR A 117 2.22 18.13 -8.68
C THR A 117 1.91 17.50 -10.04
N ASP A 118 2.85 16.76 -10.61
CA ASP A 118 2.84 16.45 -12.06
C ASP A 118 2.48 15.00 -12.41
N SER A 119 2.32 14.11 -11.43
CA SER A 119 2.07 12.70 -11.74
C SER A 119 0.59 12.41 -12.02
N TYR A 120 0.34 11.69 -13.12
CA TYR A 120 -1.01 11.28 -13.54
C TYR A 120 -1.50 9.98 -12.87
N SER A 121 -0.57 9.16 -12.38
CA SER A 121 -0.83 7.77 -11.96
C SER A 121 -0.61 7.50 -10.48
N THR A 122 -0.19 8.49 -9.68
CA THR A 122 -0.01 8.29 -8.24
C THR A 122 -1.22 8.73 -7.44
N VAL A 123 -1.55 7.98 -6.40
CA VAL A 123 -2.59 8.36 -5.46
C VAL A 123 -2.01 9.40 -4.50
N ARG A 124 -2.57 10.62 -4.53
CA ARG A 124 -2.18 11.72 -3.65
C ARG A 124 -2.70 11.48 -2.22
N GLY A 125 -2.01 10.63 -1.47
CA GLY A 125 -2.33 10.28 -0.09
C GLY A 125 -3.11 8.98 0.04
N VAL A 126 -2.67 8.12 0.95
CA VAL A 126 -3.25 6.80 1.22
C VAL A 126 -4.56 6.86 2.02
N ASP A 127 -4.78 7.97 2.73
CA ASP A 127 -6.02 8.32 3.44
C ASP A 127 -7.27 8.27 2.54
N LYS A 128 -7.09 8.48 1.23
CA LYS A 128 -8.18 8.35 0.25
C LYS A 128 -8.66 6.92 0.05
N LEU A 129 -7.84 5.93 0.41
CA LEU A 129 -8.11 4.52 0.20
C LEU A 129 -8.45 3.81 1.51
N ILE A 130 -7.63 4.04 2.54
CA ILE A 130 -7.72 3.37 3.84
C ILE A 130 -7.54 4.39 4.97
N PRO A 131 -8.24 4.22 6.11
CA PRO A 131 -8.15 5.15 7.22
C PRO A 131 -6.76 5.09 7.87
N VAL A 132 -6.06 6.22 7.95
CA VAL A 132 -4.71 6.29 8.52
C VAL A 132 -4.76 6.63 10.01
N ASP A 133 -4.02 5.88 10.82
CA ASP A 133 -3.93 6.13 12.26
C ASP A 133 -2.84 7.12 12.65
N VAL A 134 -1.68 7.00 12.02
CA VAL A 134 -0.48 7.81 12.30
C VAL A 134 0.19 8.17 10.98
N TYR A 135 0.58 9.44 10.85
CA TYR A 135 1.34 9.95 9.72
C TYR A 135 2.81 10.10 10.10
N LEU A 136 3.71 9.57 9.28
CA LEU A 136 5.16 9.66 9.44
C LEU A 136 5.77 10.38 8.23
N PRO A 137 6.11 11.68 8.35
CA PRO A 137 6.76 12.40 7.26
C PRO A 137 8.23 11.96 7.07
N GLY A 138 8.73 12.07 5.85
CA GLY A 138 10.12 11.73 5.47
C GLY A 138 10.23 11.27 4.02
N CYS A 139 11.44 11.29 3.44
CA CYS A 139 11.68 10.82 2.06
C CYS A 139 13.10 10.27 1.86
N PRO A 140 13.40 9.04 2.28
CA PRO A 140 12.60 8.22 3.21
C PRO A 140 12.80 8.67 4.67
N PRO A 141 11.86 8.37 5.59
CA PRO A 141 12.08 8.63 7.01
C PRO A 141 13.16 7.71 7.57
N LYS A 142 14.00 8.23 8.47
CA LYS A 142 15.03 7.43 9.14
C LYS A 142 14.39 6.28 9.95
N PRO A 143 15.06 5.13 10.15
CA PRO A 143 14.52 4.00 10.90
C PRO A 143 14.11 4.38 12.32
N GLU A 144 14.86 5.24 12.99
CA GLU A 144 14.52 5.72 14.34
C GLU A 144 13.18 6.48 14.37
N ALA A 145 12.86 7.20 13.29
CA ALA A 145 11.58 7.91 13.17
C ALA A 145 10.40 6.94 12.97
N VAL A 146 10.65 5.76 12.36
CA VAL A 146 9.64 4.70 12.27
C VAL A 146 9.32 4.14 13.65
N ILE A 147 10.35 3.90 14.47
CA ILE A 147 10.18 3.45 15.87
C ILE A 147 9.39 4.48 16.69
N ASP A 148 9.64 5.78 16.48
CA ASP A 148 8.85 6.85 17.11
C ASP A 148 7.38 6.82 16.66
N ALA A 149 7.12 6.63 15.36
CA ALA A 149 5.76 6.50 14.84
C ALA A 149 5.00 5.31 15.46
N ILE A 150 5.68 4.17 15.65
CA ILE A 150 5.11 3.01 16.34
C ILE A 150 4.87 3.31 17.82
N THR A 151 5.77 4.04 18.47
CA THR A 151 5.58 4.48 19.86
C THR A 151 4.37 5.41 19.99
N LYS A 152 4.14 6.29 19.02
CA LYS A 152 2.93 7.12 18.93
C LYS A 152 1.67 6.28 18.68
N LEU A 153 1.75 5.28 17.82
CA LEU A 153 0.66 4.32 17.62
C LEU A 153 0.31 3.62 18.92
N ARG A 154 1.29 3.09 19.66
CA ARG A 154 1.08 2.45 20.97
C ARG A 154 0.36 3.35 21.98
N LYS A 155 0.73 4.64 22.04
CA LYS A 155 0.06 5.64 22.88
C LYS A 155 -1.38 5.92 22.45
N LYS A 156 -1.69 5.75 21.16
CA LYS A 156 -3.07 5.83 20.64
C LYS A 156 -3.87 4.60 21.05
N LEU A 157 -3.29 3.41 20.89
CA LEU A 157 -3.90 2.12 21.27
C LEU A 157 -4.21 2.03 22.76
N SER A 158 -3.31 2.53 23.63
CA SER A 158 -3.53 2.49 25.07
C SER A 158 -4.73 3.31 25.54
N ARG A 159 -5.23 4.25 24.72
CA ARG A 159 -6.39 5.10 25.02
C ARG A 159 -7.69 4.56 24.42
N GLU A 160 -7.63 3.47 23.69
CA GLU A 160 -8.77 2.92 22.97
C GLU A 160 -9.72 2.19 23.95
N ILE A 161 -11.03 2.41 23.81
CA ILE A 161 -12.04 1.74 24.62
C ILE A 161 -12.68 0.65 23.77
N TYR A 162 -12.78 -0.57 24.31
CA TYR A 162 -13.34 -1.73 23.61
C TYR A 162 -14.69 -1.46 22.93
N GLU A 163 -15.61 -0.79 23.63
CA GLU A 163 -16.98 -0.49 23.16
C GLU A 163 -17.07 0.41 21.92
N ASP A 164 -16.06 1.24 21.65
CA ASP A 164 -16.05 2.11 20.46
C ASP A 164 -15.94 1.34 19.16
N ARG A 165 -15.34 0.15 19.20
CA ARG A 165 -15.06 -0.64 18.00
C ARG A 165 -16.24 -1.45 17.51
N ILE A 166 -17.13 -1.88 18.40
CA ILE A 166 -18.37 -2.55 18.00
C ILE A 166 -19.19 -1.61 17.08
N ARG A 167 -19.09 -0.30 17.29
CA ARG A 167 -19.74 0.72 16.45
C ARG A 167 -18.98 1.07 15.16
N SER A 168 -17.69 0.78 15.05
CA SER A 168 -16.89 1.13 13.86
C SER A 168 -17.02 0.13 12.72
N GLN A 169 -17.71 -1.01 12.92
CA GLN A 169 -17.99 -1.93 11.82
C GLN A 169 -18.80 -1.20 10.75
N GLY A 170 -18.21 -1.12 9.54
CA GLY A 170 -18.75 -0.34 8.43
C GLY A 170 -20.18 -0.76 8.13
N GLY A 171 -21.13 0.17 8.32
CA GLY A 171 -22.53 -0.11 7.99
C GLY A 171 -22.67 -0.44 6.50
N SER A 172 -23.20 -1.62 6.19
CA SER A 172 -23.41 -2.07 4.82
C SER A 172 -24.52 -1.25 4.15
N ARG A 173 -24.15 -0.19 3.44
CA ARG A 173 -25.07 0.56 2.57
C ARG A 173 -24.92 0.04 1.14
N CYS A 174 -25.71 -0.97 0.81
CA CYS A 174 -25.71 -1.57 -0.53
C CYS A 174 -26.77 -0.89 -1.40
N PHE A 175 -26.36 -0.37 -2.55
CA PHE A 175 -27.25 0.16 -3.59
C PHE A 175 -27.00 -0.60 -4.88
N THR A 176 -28.07 -1.01 -5.57
CA THR A 176 -27.97 -1.72 -6.86
C THR A 176 -28.55 -0.86 -7.96
N THR A 177 -27.77 -0.64 -9.03
CA THR A 177 -28.19 0.12 -10.21
C THR A 177 -27.87 -0.66 -11.49
N ASN A 178 -28.77 -0.62 -12.48
CA ASN A 178 -28.55 -1.23 -13.79
C ASN A 178 -27.69 -0.30 -14.67
N HIS A 179 -26.74 -0.87 -15.42
CA HIS A 179 -25.86 -0.12 -16.34
C HIS A 179 -25.94 -0.67 -17.77
N LYS A 180 -25.62 0.17 -18.78
CA LYS A 180 -25.60 -0.19 -20.21
C LYS A 180 -24.18 -0.26 -20.81
N PHE A 181 -23.19 -0.63 -20.01
CA PHE A 181 -21.80 -0.78 -20.50
C PHE A 181 -21.63 -2.06 -21.33
N HIS A 182 -20.79 -2.01 -22.36
CA HIS A 182 -20.41 -3.18 -23.13
C HIS A 182 -19.36 -4.01 -22.38
N LEU A 183 -19.50 -5.33 -22.40
CA LEU A 183 -18.56 -6.24 -21.75
C LEU A 183 -17.30 -6.41 -22.62
N GLY A 184 -16.16 -5.92 -22.13
CA GLY A 184 -14.84 -6.15 -22.74
C GLY A 184 -14.23 -7.49 -22.31
N ARG A 185 -13.40 -8.09 -23.18
CA ARG A 185 -12.58 -9.26 -22.82
C ARG A 185 -11.37 -8.83 -21.98
N SER A 186 -10.89 -9.68 -21.07
CA SER A 186 -9.67 -9.41 -20.30
C SER A 186 -8.46 -9.30 -21.23
N SER A 187 -7.68 -8.22 -21.08
CA SER A 187 -6.39 -8.06 -21.78
C SER A 187 -5.28 -8.96 -21.19
N TYR A 188 -5.44 -9.44 -19.96
CA TYR A 188 -4.46 -10.30 -19.30
C TYR A 188 -4.91 -11.76 -19.45
N THR A 189 -4.34 -12.48 -20.42
CA THR A 189 -4.66 -13.88 -20.73
C THR A 189 -3.66 -14.88 -20.13
N GLY A 190 -2.52 -14.42 -19.61
CA GLY A 190 -1.50 -15.28 -18.98
C GLY A 190 -0.64 -16.06 -19.98
N ASN A 191 -0.90 -15.95 -21.28
CA ASN A 191 -0.18 -16.66 -22.33
C ASN A 191 1.05 -15.86 -22.80
N TYR A 192 2.04 -15.69 -21.93
CA TYR A 192 3.28 -14.98 -22.26
C TYR A 192 4.14 -15.75 -23.28
N ASP A 193 4.11 -17.08 -23.24
CA ASP A 193 4.94 -17.95 -24.10
C ASP A 193 4.29 -18.25 -25.47
N GLN A 194 2.99 -18.00 -25.63
CA GLN A 194 2.29 -18.24 -26.90
C GLN A 194 2.38 -17.00 -27.78
N GLY A 195 3.58 -16.76 -28.30
CA GLY A 195 3.88 -15.71 -29.26
C GLY A 195 3.22 -15.96 -30.62
N LEU A 196 1.93 -15.61 -30.78
CA LEU A 196 1.38 -15.28 -32.09
C LEU A 196 1.89 -13.92 -32.60
N LEU A 197 2.57 -13.14 -31.75
CA LEU A 197 3.17 -11.83 -32.08
C LEU A 197 4.70 -11.84 -32.11
N TYR A 198 5.35 -12.96 -31.78
CA TYR A 198 6.79 -13.17 -31.96
C TYR A 198 7.06 -14.08 -33.17
N GLN A 199 6.20 -14.04 -34.18
CA GLN A 199 6.64 -14.46 -35.51
C GLN A 199 7.55 -13.33 -36.02
N SER A 200 8.81 -13.65 -36.35
CA SER A 200 9.62 -12.78 -37.21
C SER A 200 8.76 -12.37 -38.41
N PRO A 201 8.88 -11.15 -38.95
CA PRO A 201 8.08 -10.76 -40.11
C PRO A 201 8.16 -11.88 -41.14
N PHE A 202 6.99 -12.40 -41.52
CA PHE A 202 6.84 -13.43 -42.53
C PHE A 202 7.72 -13.02 -43.73
N ILE A 203 8.85 -13.71 -43.94
CA ILE A 203 9.59 -13.62 -45.19
C ILE A 203 8.76 -14.42 -46.19
N SER A 204 7.68 -13.83 -46.66
CA SER A 204 6.97 -14.31 -47.83
C SER A 204 6.84 -13.13 -48.78
N GLU A 205 7.59 -13.24 -49.88
CA GLU A 205 7.48 -12.45 -51.11
C GLU A 205 8.21 -11.10 -51.14
N ILE A 206 9.55 -11.14 -51.05
CA ILE A 206 10.38 -10.17 -51.77
C ILE A 206 11.02 -10.91 -52.95
N PRO A 207 10.79 -10.52 -54.21
CA PRO A 207 11.49 -11.08 -55.35
C PRO A 207 13.02 -10.94 -55.16
N PRO A 208 13.82 -11.95 -55.51
CA PRO A 208 15.27 -11.97 -55.24
C PRO A 208 16.05 -10.80 -55.88
N GLU A 209 15.44 -10.07 -56.81
CA GLU A 209 16.03 -8.93 -57.52
C GLU A 209 16.11 -7.64 -56.66
N ILE A 210 15.18 -7.44 -55.72
CA ILE A 210 15.16 -6.24 -54.86
C ILE A 210 16.20 -6.37 -53.73
N PHE A 211 16.47 -7.60 -53.29
CA PHE A 211 17.42 -7.91 -52.21
C PHE A 211 18.87 -7.58 -52.60
N PHE A 212 19.26 -7.83 -53.85
CA PHE A 212 20.60 -7.49 -54.34
C PHE A 212 20.81 -5.99 -54.51
N LYS A 213 19.78 -5.24 -54.96
CA LYS A 213 19.87 -3.78 -55.10
C LYS A 213 20.05 -3.07 -53.76
N TYR A 214 19.36 -3.53 -52.72
CA TYR A 214 19.46 -2.94 -51.37
C TYR A 214 20.84 -3.17 -50.73
N LYS A 215 21.44 -4.34 -50.98
CA LYS A 215 22.78 -4.67 -50.44
C LYS A 215 23.90 -3.87 -51.14
N SER A 216 23.72 -3.49 -52.41
CA SER A 216 24.67 -2.63 -53.13
C SER A 216 24.61 -1.15 -52.75
N SER A 217 23.51 -0.67 -52.16
CA SER A 217 23.33 0.75 -51.81
C SER A 217 23.75 1.14 -50.40
N VAL A 218 24.08 0.18 -49.54
CA VAL A 218 24.51 0.45 -48.16
C VAL A 218 26.03 0.30 -48.05
N SER A 219 26.74 1.32 -48.54
CA SER A 219 28.12 1.58 -48.13
C SER A 219 28.09 2.18 -46.72
N TYR A 220 28.59 1.44 -45.73
CA TYR A 220 28.81 1.96 -44.39
C TYR A 220 29.97 2.97 -44.42
N PRO A 221 29.86 4.16 -43.82
CA PRO A 221 31.03 4.98 -43.52
C PRO A 221 31.84 4.29 -42.42
N GLU A 222 33.12 4.06 -42.69
CA GLU A 222 34.11 3.59 -41.73
C GLU A 222 34.14 4.51 -40.50
N LEU A 223 33.89 3.95 -39.32
CA LEU A 223 34.24 4.57 -38.05
C LEU A 223 35.76 4.59 -37.94
N MET A 224 36.38 5.74 -38.21
CA MET A 224 37.78 5.98 -37.84
C MET A 224 37.90 6.06 -36.33
N ASN A 225 38.75 5.19 -35.78
CA ASN A 225 39.38 5.38 -34.48
C ASN A 225 40.19 6.69 -34.47
N ASN A 226 40.00 7.49 -33.43
CA ASN A 226 41.03 8.29 -32.75
C ASN A 226 40.62 8.50 -31.30
#